data_AF-A0A817DYN1-F1
#
_entry.id   AF-A0A817DYN1-F1
#
_cell.length_a   1.000
_cell.length_b   1.000
_cell.length_c   1.000
_cell.angle_alpha   90.00
_cell.angle_beta   90.00
_cell.angle_gamma   90.00
#
_symmetry.space_group_name_H-M   'P 1'
#
loop_
_entity.id
_entity.type
_entity.pdbx_description
1 polymer ?
#
loop_
_entity_poly.entity_id
_entity_poly.type
_entity_poly.pdbx_seq_one_letter_code
_entity_poly.pdbx_strand_id
1 'polypeptide(L)'
;MNKNEITLGGLRTKDEMCLHIFSYYPRMNNFYSCLSRNDMSAWQSMMNTSSSISNNSVLKQWLLNIKWTPELAVKWQEFYDNAARVVYFGTGGMKGADIGIGWVDQAGNVHFQDRYAFGMGLPIIDNTTTDWFHLQGREQNGWTSIQFKRLLDTCDSMDVPIISGTNILIFAYGLVDPDLLRSGSDISYHDTRRGTRIIPLRSYGNPSSEEKFAGLDSVDFRVSNYRVPSEESNYYCKVYKSPAQFLTKRHAVAHKVLIDSANRDLVHHLVLYECDPAAVFDDTNLPDDVCDNVYAHVHMCMSNSAIVWAVGGDDIEEFPEEAGYPIGGDLPVKYYVLEIHYDNPRRTLNRIDSTGVRFYIGKELRQYDLGFLSFGTGPNPSSLAIPPQANQFVVDSYCSPRATQHLPESGITLLSAFPHTHLQGK
;
A
#
# COMPACT_ATOMS: atom_id res chain seq x y z
N MET A 1 -5.30 20.31 9.03
CA MET A 1 -5.68 19.39 10.12
C MET A 1 -5.35 20.00 11.46
N ASN A 2 -6.17 19.74 12.48
CA ASN A 2 -5.95 20.25 13.83
C ASN A 2 -4.83 19.45 14.51
N LYS A 3 -3.60 19.99 14.54
CA LYS A 3 -2.46 19.37 15.24
C LYS A 3 -2.63 19.32 16.76
N ASN A 4 -3.73 19.84 17.29
CA ASN A 4 -4.03 19.87 18.73
C ASN A 4 -4.99 18.75 19.15
N GLU A 5 -5.46 17.91 18.24
CA GLU A 5 -6.36 16.78 18.53
C GLU A 5 -5.71 15.44 18.16
N ILE A 6 -6.05 14.40 18.91
CA ILE A 6 -5.64 13.02 18.60
C ILE A 6 -6.23 12.59 17.26
N THR A 7 -5.44 11.85 16.48
CA THR A 7 -5.92 11.23 15.23
C THR A 7 -6.08 9.74 15.43
N LEU A 8 -7.27 9.23 15.17
CA LEU A 8 -7.61 7.83 15.42
C LEU A 8 -7.59 7.02 14.14
N GLY A 9 -7.40 5.71 14.30
CA GLY A 9 -7.62 4.73 13.24
C GLY A 9 -9.06 4.78 12.73
N GLY A 10 -9.26 4.92 11.42
CA GLY A 10 -10.60 5.02 10.83
C GLY A 10 -10.58 5.16 9.32
N LEU A 11 -11.78 5.10 8.72
CA LEU A 11 -11.99 5.12 7.26
C LEU A 11 -12.10 6.54 6.67
N ARG A 12 -12.31 7.57 7.50
CA ARG A 12 -12.48 8.94 7.02
C ARG A 12 -11.12 9.56 6.72
N THR A 13 -11.04 10.46 5.75
CA THR A 13 -9.81 11.19 5.38
C THR A 13 -9.15 11.93 6.56
N LYS A 14 -9.91 12.29 7.60
CA LYS A 14 -9.42 12.93 8.83
C LYS A 14 -8.99 11.95 9.93
N ASP A 15 -9.44 10.69 9.83
CA ASP A 15 -8.87 9.58 10.59
C ASP A 15 -7.59 9.11 9.88
N GLU A 16 -6.89 8.11 10.39
CA GLU A 16 -5.67 7.57 9.77
C GLU A 16 -5.72 6.04 9.64
N MET A 17 -4.93 5.49 8.72
CA MET A 17 -4.65 4.07 8.65
C MET A 17 -3.26 3.85 8.04
N CYS A 18 -2.69 2.67 8.23
CA CYS A 18 -1.39 2.33 7.64
C CYS A 18 -1.48 0.93 7.06
N LEU A 19 -1.94 0.85 5.81
CA LEU A 19 -2.16 -0.42 5.12
C LEU A 19 -1.19 -0.58 3.94
N HIS A 20 -0.87 -1.82 3.64
CA HIS A 20 -0.23 -2.26 2.41
C HIS A 20 -1.11 -3.33 1.82
N ILE A 21 -1.63 -3.09 0.62
CA ILE A 21 -2.45 -4.07 -0.08
C ILE A 21 -1.53 -4.78 -1.07
N PHE A 22 -1.33 -6.07 -0.91
CA PHE A 22 -0.48 -6.87 -1.78
C PHE A 22 -1.32 -7.68 -2.75
N SER A 23 -0.97 -7.73 -4.03
CA SER A 23 -1.43 -8.82 -4.89
C SER A 23 -0.45 -9.99 -4.78
N TYR A 24 -0.96 -11.23 -4.77
CA TYR A 24 -0.12 -12.42 -4.55
C TYR A 24 -0.68 -13.69 -5.20
N TYR A 25 0.18 -14.69 -5.39
CA TYR A 25 -0.20 -16.05 -5.78
C TYR A 25 0.72 -17.11 -5.15
N PRO A 26 0.28 -18.36 -4.96
CA PRO A 26 -1.09 -18.84 -5.14
C PRO A 26 -2.04 -18.22 -4.12
N ARG A 27 -3.27 -17.88 -4.54
CA ARG A 27 -4.34 -17.38 -3.67
C ARG A 27 -4.61 -18.38 -2.55
N MET A 28 -4.65 -17.87 -1.33
CA MET A 28 -4.91 -18.69 -0.14
C MET A 28 -6.35 -18.46 0.35
N ASN A 29 -7.03 -19.55 0.70
CA ASN A 29 -8.40 -19.49 1.19
C ASN A 29 -8.46 -18.69 2.50
N ASN A 30 -9.38 -17.72 2.57
CA ASN A 30 -9.58 -16.85 3.73
C ASN A 30 -8.34 -16.05 4.18
N PHE A 31 -7.36 -15.85 3.29
CA PHE A 31 -6.16 -15.07 3.56
C PHE A 31 -6.17 -13.77 2.73
N TYR A 32 -7.12 -12.89 3.06
CA TYR A 32 -7.29 -11.59 2.39
C TYR A 32 -6.91 -10.41 3.28
N SER A 33 -6.68 -10.64 4.58
CA SER A 33 -6.23 -9.61 5.50
C SER A 33 -5.27 -10.18 6.55
N CYS A 34 -4.25 -9.39 6.88
CA CYS A 34 -3.39 -9.61 8.03
C CYS A 34 -3.06 -8.28 8.69
N LEU A 35 -3.97 -7.86 9.57
CA LEU A 35 -3.90 -6.56 10.23
C LEU A 35 -3.40 -6.70 11.67
N SER A 36 -2.46 -5.85 12.07
CA SER A 36 -2.03 -5.69 13.45
C SER A 36 -2.85 -4.64 14.17
N ARG A 37 -3.09 -4.90 15.45
CA ARG A 37 -3.71 -3.98 16.40
C ARG A 37 -3.09 -4.18 17.78
N ASN A 38 -3.15 -3.17 18.63
CA ASN A 38 -2.73 -3.34 20.02
C ASN A 38 -3.76 -4.19 20.77
N ASP A 39 -3.28 -5.08 21.63
CA ASP A 39 -4.16 -5.91 22.45
C ASP A 39 -5.03 -5.05 23.37
N MET A 40 -6.29 -5.43 23.57
CA MET A 40 -7.21 -4.67 24.43
C MET A 40 -6.74 -4.65 25.90
N SER A 41 -6.02 -5.67 26.36
CA SER A 41 -5.38 -5.70 27.68
C SER A 41 -4.21 -4.74 27.77
N ALA A 42 -3.43 -4.56 26.70
CA ALA A 42 -2.38 -3.54 26.65
C ALA A 42 -2.97 -2.13 26.75
N TRP A 43 -4.08 -1.88 26.03
CA TRP A 43 -4.86 -0.65 26.19
C TRP A 43 -5.34 -0.47 27.62
N GLN A 44 -6.00 -1.47 28.22
CA GLN A 44 -6.48 -1.42 29.61
C GLN A 44 -5.36 -1.09 30.61
N SER A 45 -4.18 -1.72 30.44
CA SER A 45 -3.02 -1.46 31.28
C SER A 45 -2.51 -0.02 31.13
N MET A 46 -2.50 0.52 29.91
CA MET A 46 -2.10 1.91 29.66
C MET A 46 -3.06 2.91 30.33
N MET A 47 -4.37 2.67 30.24
CA MET A 47 -5.34 3.60 30.82
C MET A 47 -5.33 3.60 32.35
N ASN A 48 -4.73 2.57 32.97
CA ASN A 48 -4.73 2.33 34.42
C ASN A 48 -6.17 2.36 35.02
N THR A 49 -7.15 1.79 34.30
CA THR A 49 -8.55 1.75 34.74
C THR A 49 -8.98 0.37 35.19
N SER A 50 -9.81 0.31 36.23
CA SER A 50 -10.47 -0.92 36.69
C SER A 50 -11.69 -1.32 35.84
N SER A 51 -12.19 -0.42 34.98
CA SER A 51 -13.24 -0.70 34.01
C SER A 51 -12.69 -1.43 32.79
N SER A 52 -13.35 -2.52 32.38
CA SER A 52 -12.98 -3.25 31.17
C SER A 52 -13.31 -2.44 29.92
N ILE A 53 -12.30 -2.17 29.10
CA ILE A 53 -12.55 -1.77 27.71
C ILE A 53 -13.10 -3.00 26.99
N SER A 54 -14.41 -3.03 26.77
CA SER A 54 -15.09 -4.17 26.15
C SER A 54 -15.11 -4.08 24.62
N ASN A 55 -14.91 -2.88 24.04
CA ASN A 55 -14.95 -2.67 22.58
C ASN A 55 -14.26 -1.36 22.14
N ASN A 56 -14.12 -1.21 20.81
CA ASN A 56 -13.53 -0.03 20.16
C ASN A 56 -14.28 1.28 20.44
N SER A 57 -15.59 1.25 20.67
CA SER A 57 -16.37 2.46 20.93
C SER A 57 -16.02 3.06 22.30
N VAL A 58 -15.87 2.22 23.33
CA VAL A 58 -15.42 2.66 24.66
C VAL A 58 -13.98 3.18 24.59
N LEU A 59 -13.09 2.47 23.89
CA LEU A 59 -11.71 2.92 23.69
C LEU A 59 -11.66 4.28 23.00
N LYS A 60 -12.43 4.46 21.91
CA LYS A 60 -12.53 5.73 21.18
C LYS A 60 -12.93 6.87 22.09
N GLN A 61 -13.97 6.70 22.89
CA GLN A 61 -14.43 7.74 23.81
C GLN A 61 -13.37 8.08 24.86
N TRP A 62 -12.64 7.09 25.37
CA TRP A 62 -11.54 7.35 26.28
C TRP A 62 -10.40 8.13 25.61
N LEU A 63 -9.94 7.69 24.43
CA LEU A 63 -8.87 8.33 23.68
C LEU A 63 -9.16 9.80 23.36
N LEU A 64 -10.41 10.12 23.03
CA LEU A 64 -10.85 11.49 22.74
C LEU A 64 -10.86 12.41 23.98
N ASN A 65 -10.90 11.85 25.19
CA ASN A 65 -10.95 12.60 26.45
C ASN A 65 -9.56 12.81 27.09
N ILE A 66 -8.49 12.31 26.48
CA ILE A 66 -7.12 12.48 26.98
C ILE A 66 -6.71 13.95 26.88
N LYS A 67 -6.19 14.47 27.99
CA LYS A 67 -5.51 15.77 28.01
C LYS A 67 -4.05 15.58 27.62
N TRP A 68 -3.72 15.92 26.39
CA TRP A 68 -2.39 15.74 25.83
C TRP A 68 -1.39 16.76 26.36
N THR A 69 -0.21 16.27 26.76
CA THR A 69 1.00 17.09 26.97
C THR A 69 2.11 16.57 26.06
N PRO A 70 3.13 17.39 25.73
CA PRO A 70 4.27 16.92 24.95
C PRO A 70 4.95 15.68 25.54
N GLU A 71 5.06 15.60 26.87
CA GLU A 71 5.65 14.47 27.58
C GLU A 71 4.79 13.21 27.46
N LEU A 72 3.45 13.35 27.51
CA LEU A 72 2.53 12.24 27.30
C LEU A 72 2.57 11.74 25.85
N ALA A 73 2.70 12.64 24.87
CA ALA A 73 2.84 12.27 23.46
C ALA A 73 4.12 11.46 23.20
N VAL A 74 5.24 11.79 23.87
CA VAL A 74 6.48 11.01 23.80
C VAL A 74 6.31 9.63 24.44
N LYS A 75 5.73 9.55 25.65
CA LYS A 75 5.41 8.26 26.29
C LYS A 75 4.44 7.39 25.49
N TRP A 76 3.65 8.02 24.61
CA TRP A 76 2.74 7.31 23.73
C TRP A 76 3.46 6.48 22.67
N GLN A 77 4.60 6.95 22.18
CA GLN A 77 5.45 6.17 21.28
C GLN A 77 6.01 4.94 22.00
N GLU A 78 6.50 5.11 23.25
CA GLU A 78 7.00 4.00 24.08
C GLU A 78 5.95 2.89 24.26
N PHE A 79 4.66 3.24 24.35
CA PHE A 79 3.59 2.24 24.38
C PHE A 79 3.47 1.45 23.09
N TYR A 80 3.49 2.11 21.93
CA TYR A 80 3.42 1.41 20.65
C TYR A 80 4.63 0.52 20.39
N ASP A 81 5.80 0.93 20.88
CA ASP A 81 7.05 0.19 20.77
C ASP A 81 7.07 -1.06 21.67
N ASN A 82 6.43 -0.99 22.85
CA ASN A 82 6.48 -2.06 23.86
C ASN A 82 5.19 -2.90 23.96
N ALA A 83 4.08 -2.47 23.35
CA ALA A 83 2.84 -3.25 23.33
C ALA A 83 3.08 -4.60 22.64
N ALA A 84 2.58 -5.68 23.24
CA ALA A 84 2.73 -7.03 22.69
C ALA A 84 2.24 -7.09 21.23
N ARG A 85 3.19 -7.37 20.32
CA ARG A 85 3.07 -7.39 18.85
C ARG A 85 3.96 -8.53 18.31
N VAL A 86 3.67 -9.15 17.16
CA VAL A 86 4.36 -10.40 16.70
C VAL A 86 4.78 -10.36 15.22
N VAL A 87 6.08 -10.60 14.88
CA VAL A 87 6.81 -10.41 13.56
C VAL A 87 7.37 -11.75 13.00
N TYR A 88 7.57 -12.09 11.70
CA TYR A 88 8.35 -11.57 10.51
C TYR A 88 7.75 -12.13 9.17
N PHE A 89 7.85 -11.57 7.93
CA PHE A 89 8.91 -11.05 7.01
C PHE A 89 8.38 -9.79 6.23
N GLY A 90 9.09 -8.96 5.45
CA GLY A 90 10.46 -8.90 4.90
C GLY A 90 10.83 -7.44 4.52
N THR A 91 12.09 -7.23 4.18
CA THR A 91 12.88 -5.99 4.35
C THR A 91 12.58 -4.85 3.38
N GLY A 92 11.99 -3.77 3.89
CA GLY A 92 12.00 -2.44 3.25
C GLY A 92 12.86 -1.42 4.01
N GLY A 93 13.80 -1.90 4.82
CA GLY A 93 14.69 -1.10 5.66
C GLY A 93 16.16 -1.28 5.30
N MET A 94 17.03 -0.56 5.99
CA MET A 94 18.47 -0.53 5.71
C MET A 94 19.15 -1.90 5.85
N LYS A 95 18.68 -2.76 6.78
CA LYS A 95 19.25 -4.10 6.97
C LYS A 95 18.94 -5.00 5.77
N GLY A 96 19.98 -5.51 5.13
CA GLY A 96 19.92 -6.36 3.93
C GLY A 96 19.86 -5.58 2.63
N ALA A 97 20.09 -4.26 2.66
CA ALA A 97 20.01 -3.43 1.47
C ALA A 97 21.33 -3.38 0.70
N ASP A 98 21.22 -3.49 -0.61
CA ASP A 98 22.20 -3.16 -1.66
C ASP A 98 22.09 -1.65 -1.97
N ILE A 99 23.18 -0.91 -1.79
CA ILE A 99 23.19 0.55 -1.69
C ILE A 99 24.31 1.15 -2.54
N GLY A 100 23.93 1.89 -3.58
CA GLY A 100 24.81 2.87 -4.24
C GLY A 100 24.84 4.21 -3.50
N ILE A 101 26.03 4.70 -3.13
CA ILE A 101 26.22 6.05 -2.55
C ILE A 101 27.09 6.89 -3.48
N GLY A 102 26.64 8.08 -3.85
CA GLY A 102 27.44 8.98 -4.69
C GLY A 102 27.31 10.47 -4.33
N TRP A 103 28.34 11.23 -4.69
CA TRP A 103 28.42 12.69 -4.55
C TRP A 103 29.28 13.30 -5.66
N VAL A 104 29.27 14.62 -5.78
CA VAL A 104 30.10 15.37 -6.73
C VAL A 104 31.00 16.29 -5.91
N ASP A 105 32.32 16.13 -6.02
CA ASP A 105 33.25 16.96 -5.23
C ASP A 105 33.33 18.40 -5.75
N GLN A 106 34.02 19.26 -5.00
CA GLN A 106 34.23 20.67 -5.36
C GLN A 106 34.97 20.88 -6.68
N ALA A 107 35.74 19.88 -7.14
CA ALA A 107 36.42 19.92 -8.43
C ALA A 107 35.51 19.43 -9.58
N GLY A 108 34.29 19.01 -9.28
CA GLY A 108 33.30 18.51 -10.23
C GLY A 108 33.46 17.01 -10.54
N ASN A 109 34.30 16.28 -9.80
CA ASN A 109 34.45 14.84 -10.02
C ASN A 109 33.32 14.08 -9.33
N VAL A 110 32.81 13.06 -10.02
CA VAL A 110 31.79 12.16 -9.48
C VAL A 110 32.46 11.06 -8.69
N HIS A 111 31.97 10.84 -7.48
CA HIS A 111 32.33 9.70 -6.66
C HIS A 111 31.11 8.80 -6.49
N PHE A 112 31.32 7.49 -6.58
CA PHE A 112 30.25 6.51 -6.41
C PHE A 112 30.82 5.26 -5.74
N GLN A 113 30.11 4.73 -4.75
CA GLN A 113 30.51 3.59 -3.94
C GLN A 113 29.39 2.56 -3.93
N ASP A 114 29.81 1.32 -4.16
CA ASP A 114 29.01 0.12 -3.98
C ASP A 114 29.08 -0.32 -2.52
N ARG A 115 27.93 -0.54 -1.88
CA ARG A 115 27.86 -0.78 -0.43
C ARG A 115 26.73 -1.72 -0.04
N TYR A 116 26.97 -2.49 1.01
CA TYR A 116 25.98 -3.39 1.59
C TYR A 116 25.74 -3.11 3.08
N ALA A 117 24.48 -3.17 3.51
CA ALA A 117 24.08 -2.86 4.87
C ALA A 117 23.64 -4.10 5.66
N PHE A 118 24.48 -4.58 6.59
CA PHE A 118 24.14 -5.68 7.51
C PHE A 118 23.14 -5.29 8.61
N GLY A 119 22.81 -4.01 8.77
CA GLY A 119 22.01 -3.48 9.86
C GLY A 119 21.69 -1.99 9.70
N MET A 120 21.16 -1.38 10.76
CA MET A 120 20.83 0.05 10.82
C MET A 120 22.05 0.89 11.21
N GLY A 121 23.11 0.85 10.41
CA GLY A 121 24.37 1.54 10.63
C GLY A 121 25.10 1.81 9.32
N LEU A 122 26.28 2.45 9.35
CA LEU A 122 27.03 2.79 8.13
C LEU A 122 27.23 1.54 7.25
N PRO A 123 26.70 1.51 6.00
CA PRO A 123 26.89 0.37 5.10
C PRO A 123 28.37 0.15 4.83
N ILE A 124 28.81 -1.10 4.76
CA ILE A 124 30.21 -1.40 4.43
C ILE A 124 30.43 -1.25 2.92
N ILE A 125 31.67 -1.02 2.50
CA ILE A 125 32.02 -1.07 1.08
C ILE A 125 31.87 -2.51 0.60
N ASP A 126 31.11 -2.69 -0.47
CA ASP A 126 31.09 -3.94 -1.20
C ASP A 126 32.39 -4.06 -2.00
N ASN A 127 33.13 -5.13 -1.74
CA ASN A 127 34.40 -5.41 -2.39
C ASN A 127 34.42 -6.78 -3.08
N THR A 128 33.28 -7.47 -3.17
CA THR A 128 33.17 -8.76 -3.85
C THR A 128 33.10 -8.58 -5.36
N THR A 129 32.28 -7.65 -5.84
CA THR A 129 32.26 -7.18 -7.23
C THR A 129 32.08 -5.66 -7.32
N THR A 130 32.09 -5.09 -8.54
CA THR A 130 31.75 -3.67 -8.76
C THR A 130 30.56 -3.66 -9.69
N ASP A 131 29.37 -3.57 -9.12
CA ASP A 131 28.12 -3.79 -9.85
C ASP A 131 27.44 -2.49 -10.25
N TRP A 132 27.78 -1.42 -9.54
CA TRP A 132 27.34 -0.07 -9.80
C TRP A 132 28.37 0.74 -10.57
N PHE A 133 27.99 1.21 -11.76
CA PHE A 133 28.84 2.06 -12.59
C PHE A 133 28.22 3.44 -12.73
N HIS A 134 28.88 4.47 -12.21
CA HIS A 134 28.49 5.84 -12.52
C HIS A 134 28.79 6.17 -13.99
N LEU A 135 27.97 7.05 -14.57
CA LEU A 135 28.12 7.54 -15.94
C LEU A 135 28.55 9.01 -15.94
N GLN A 136 27.79 9.84 -15.24
CA GLN A 136 28.03 11.28 -15.13
C GLN A 136 27.32 11.82 -13.90
N GLY A 137 27.74 12.98 -13.44
CA GLY A 137 27.11 13.66 -12.32
C GLY A 137 27.41 15.15 -12.36
N ARG A 138 26.51 15.93 -11.77
CA ARG A 138 26.66 17.38 -11.67
C ARG A 138 26.00 17.87 -10.40
N GLU A 139 26.57 18.94 -9.86
CA GLU A 139 25.92 19.74 -8.83
C GLU A 139 25.63 21.13 -9.37
N GLN A 140 24.36 21.53 -9.34
CA GLN A 140 23.93 22.82 -9.85
C GLN A 140 22.69 23.30 -9.11
N ASN A 141 22.69 24.57 -8.68
CA ASN A 141 21.56 25.22 -8.02
C ASN A 141 21.02 24.46 -6.78
N GLY A 142 21.92 23.86 -5.99
CA GLY A 142 21.55 23.09 -4.80
C GLY A 142 21.02 21.68 -5.10
N TRP A 143 21.13 21.21 -6.34
CA TRP A 143 20.77 19.85 -6.74
C TRP A 143 22.00 19.06 -7.16
N THR A 144 22.19 17.89 -6.56
CA THR A 144 23.13 16.87 -7.03
C THR A 144 22.39 15.86 -7.88
N SER A 145 22.84 15.66 -9.12
CA SER A 145 22.29 14.65 -10.03
C SER A 145 23.41 13.70 -10.42
N ILE A 146 23.20 12.41 -10.20
CA ILE A 146 24.15 11.36 -10.57
C ILE A 146 23.41 10.34 -11.42
N GLN A 147 23.99 10.00 -12.56
CA GLN A 147 23.54 8.96 -13.44
C GLN A 147 24.43 7.73 -13.27
N PHE A 148 23.83 6.56 -13.15
CA PHE A 148 24.53 5.29 -13.02
C PHE A 148 23.85 4.19 -13.85
N LYS A 149 24.52 3.04 -13.98
CA LYS A 149 24.00 1.80 -14.53
C LYS A 149 24.36 0.64 -13.60
N ARG A 150 23.49 -0.36 -13.53
CA ARG A 150 23.65 -1.62 -12.80
C ARG A 150 23.00 -2.73 -13.60
N LEU A 151 23.52 -3.96 -13.52
CA LEU A 151 22.82 -5.12 -14.07
C LEU A 151 21.54 -5.40 -13.27
N LEU A 152 20.58 -6.08 -13.90
CA LEU A 152 19.33 -6.44 -13.21
C LEU A 152 19.54 -7.57 -12.20
N ASP A 153 20.48 -8.46 -12.47
CA ASP A 153 20.92 -9.52 -11.56
C ASP A 153 22.43 -9.65 -11.79
N THR A 154 23.19 -9.48 -10.72
CA THR A 154 24.66 -9.46 -10.71
C THR A 154 25.23 -10.81 -10.29
N CYS A 155 24.38 -11.69 -9.75
CA CYS A 155 24.76 -12.95 -9.13
C CYS A 155 25.74 -12.79 -7.95
N ASP A 156 25.85 -11.58 -7.37
CA ASP A 156 26.54 -11.34 -6.11
C ASP A 156 25.59 -11.59 -4.92
N SER A 157 26.08 -12.30 -3.91
CA SER A 157 25.41 -12.57 -2.65
C SER A 157 25.13 -11.34 -1.78
N MET A 158 25.84 -10.23 -2.00
CA MET A 158 25.60 -8.95 -1.32
C MET A 158 24.66 -8.02 -2.11
N ASP A 159 24.21 -8.45 -3.28
CA ASP A 159 23.34 -7.68 -4.15
C ASP A 159 21.88 -8.14 -4.10
N VAL A 160 20.97 -7.19 -4.29
CA VAL A 160 19.54 -7.50 -4.41
C VAL A 160 19.16 -7.53 -5.90
N PRO A 161 18.68 -8.68 -6.44
CA PRO A 161 18.23 -8.75 -7.82
C PRO A 161 17.04 -7.80 -8.07
N ILE A 162 17.12 -7.03 -9.16
CA ILE A 162 16.01 -6.23 -9.67
C ILE A 162 15.08 -7.16 -10.46
N ILE A 163 13.96 -7.51 -9.84
CA ILE A 163 12.99 -8.47 -10.37
C ILE A 163 11.94 -7.80 -11.26
N SER A 164 11.29 -8.62 -12.09
CA SER A 164 10.01 -8.25 -12.71
C SER A 164 8.93 -8.18 -11.63
N GLY A 165 8.10 -7.13 -11.66
CA GLY A 165 7.18 -6.81 -10.58
C GLY A 165 7.74 -5.71 -9.68
N THR A 166 7.42 -5.77 -8.39
CA THR A 166 7.69 -4.68 -7.45
C THR A 166 9.05 -4.77 -6.78
N ASN A 167 9.77 -3.65 -6.76
CA ASN A 167 11.05 -3.49 -6.08
C ASN A 167 10.89 -2.46 -4.95
N ILE A 168 11.58 -2.66 -3.83
CA ILE A 168 11.60 -1.70 -2.72
C ILE A 168 12.88 -0.87 -2.83
N LEU A 169 12.71 0.42 -3.07
CA LEU A 169 13.78 1.40 -3.11
C LEU A 169 13.87 2.10 -1.76
N ILE A 170 15.06 2.20 -1.19
CA ILE A 170 15.33 3.12 -0.09
C ILE A 170 16.14 4.30 -0.62
N PHE A 171 15.93 5.48 -0.05
CA PHE A 171 16.75 6.65 -0.38
C PHE A 171 17.10 7.42 0.89
N ALA A 172 18.23 8.12 0.83
CA ALA A 172 18.67 9.08 1.82
C ALA A 172 19.58 10.12 1.17
N TYR A 173 19.70 11.31 1.77
CA TYR A 173 20.62 12.34 1.27
C TYR A 173 21.29 13.14 2.40
N GLY A 174 22.58 13.44 2.20
CA GLY A 174 23.41 14.28 3.06
C GLY A 174 23.26 15.78 2.74
N LEU A 175 23.76 16.66 3.62
CA LEU A 175 23.88 18.11 3.33
C LEU A 175 25.32 18.50 2.96
N VAL A 176 26.25 17.57 3.15
CA VAL A 176 27.69 17.78 3.02
C VAL A 176 28.25 16.55 2.33
N ASP A 177 29.16 16.78 1.39
CA ASP A 177 29.90 15.71 0.72
C ASP A 177 30.83 14.98 1.71
N PRO A 178 31.01 13.66 1.54
CA PRO A 178 32.01 12.91 2.31
C PRO A 178 33.44 13.43 2.12
N ASP A 179 34.13 13.75 3.21
CA ASP A 179 35.57 14.03 3.19
C ASP A 179 36.38 12.73 3.38
N LEU A 180 36.61 12.02 2.28
CA LEU A 180 37.34 10.76 2.31
C LEU A 180 38.83 10.92 2.64
N LEU A 181 39.39 12.14 2.59
CA LEU A 181 40.81 12.40 2.84
C LEU A 181 41.16 12.43 4.34
N ARG A 182 40.19 12.64 5.23
CA ARG A 182 40.43 12.72 6.68
C ARG A 182 40.14 11.44 7.47
N SER A 183 39.27 10.54 7.00
CA SER A 183 38.90 9.35 7.79
C SER A 183 38.45 8.10 7.01
N GLY A 184 38.43 8.12 5.67
CA GLY A 184 38.00 6.97 4.85
C GLY A 184 36.55 6.48 5.09
N SER A 185 35.77 7.16 5.93
CA SER A 185 34.45 6.70 6.41
C SER A 185 33.50 7.84 6.80
N ASP A 186 33.69 9.03 6.21
CA ASP A 186 32.94 10.24 6.59
C ASP A 186 31.61 10.38 5.82
N ILE A 187 30.74 9.37 5.90
CA ILE A 187 29.36 9.50 5.41
C ILE A 187 28.48 9.92 6.58
N SER A 188 28.07 11.19 6.56
CA SER A 188 27.24 11.77 7.62
C SER A 188 25.87 11.10 7.72
N TYR A 189 25.34 11.04 8.94
CA TYR A 189 23.99 10.54 9.17
C TYR A 189 22.95 11.48 8.52
N HIS A 190 22.04 10.90 7.74
CA HIS A 190 21.02 11.63 6.97
C HIS A 190 19.86 12.16 7.82
N ASP A 191 19.74 11.77 9.09
CA ASP A 191 18.60 12.14 9.96
C ASP A 191 17.26 11.76 9.29
N THR A 192 16.24 12.62 9.35
CA THR A 192 14.93 12.45 8.71
C THR A 192 14.94 12.54 7.17
N ARG A 193 16.08 12.84 6.52
CA ARG A 193 16.21 12.98 5.06
C ARG A 193 16.39 11.63 4.38
N ARG A 194 15.40 10.77 4.56
CA ARG A 194 15.35 9.39 4.07
C ARG A 194 13.92 8.98 3.77
N GLY A 195 13.76 7.90 3.03
CA GLY A 195 12.45 7.28 2.83
C GLY A 195 12.55 5.96 2.09
N THR A 196 11.40 5.32 1.95
CA THR A 196 11.23 4.07 1.21
C THR A 196 10.16 4.28 0.14
N ARG A 197 10.37 3.73 -1.04
CA ARG A 197 9.41 3.75 -2.14
C ARG A 197 9.30 2.38 -2.77
N ILE A 198 8.09 2.02 -3.13
CA ILE A 198 7.77 0.77 -3.81
C ILE A 198 7.57 1.11 -5.29
N ILE A 199 8.33 0.47 -6.19
CA ILE A 199 8.33 0.81 -7.62
C ILE A 199 8.61 -0.41 -8.52
N PRO A 200 7.89 -0.59 -9.64
CA PRO A 200 8.18 -1.65 -10.58
C PRO A 200 9.26 -1.24 -11.60
N LEU A 201 10.54 -1.28 -11.18
CA LEU A 201 11.68 -0.73 -11.95
C LEU A 201 11.77 -1.22 -13.41
N ARG A 202 11.36 -2.45 -13.72
CA ARG A 202 11.45 -3.01 -15.08
C ARG A 202 10.36 -2.53 -16.04
N SER A 203 9.15 -2.28 -15.55
CA SER A 203 8.02 -1.81 -16.37
C SER A 203 7.80 -0.31 -16.25
N TYR A 204 8.51 0.37 -15.35
CA TYR A 204 8.39 1.81 -15.14
C TYR A 204 8.64 2.59 -16.44
N GLY A 205 7.60 3.28 -16.92
CA GLY A 205 7.65 4.06 -18.16
C GLY A 205 7.29 3.31 -19.44
N ASN A 206 7.00 2.00 -19.37
CA ASN A 206 6.48 1.19 -20.48
C ASN A 206 5.14 0.55 -20.09
N PRO A 207 4.04 1.33 -20.01
CA PRO A 207 2.74 0.79 -19.65
C PRO A 207 2.26 -0.24 -20.68
N SER A 208 1.60 -1.30 -20.21
CA SER A 208 1.00 -2.30 -21.10
C SER A 208 -0.01 -1.64 -22.04
N SER A 209 0.14 -1.87 -23.35
CA SER A 209 -0.82 -1.38 -24.36
C SER A 209 -2.09 -2.22 -24.34
N GLU A 210 -3.25 -1.57 -24.42
CA GLU A 210 -4.55 -2.24 -24.54
C GLU A 210 -4.65 -3.14 -25.78
N GLU A 211 -3.87 -2.85 -26.82
CA GLU A 211 -3.79 -3.68 -28.04
C GLU A 211 -3.38 -5.12 -27.74
N LYS A 212 -2.60 -5.36 -26.68
CA LYS A 212 -2.19 -6.71 -26.25
C LYS A 212 -3.37 -7.60 -25.88
N PHE A 213 -4.46 -7.00 -25.42
CA PHE A 213 -5.67 -7.69 -24.98
C PHE A 213 -6.79 -7.65 -26.03
N ALA A 214 -6.50 -7.16 -27.24
CA ALA A 214 -7.47 -7.13 -28.33
C ALA A 214 -7.99 -8.54 -28.66
N GLY A 215 -9.31 -8.67 -28.71
CA GLY A 215 -10.00 -9.94 -29.01
C GLY A 215 -10.17 -10.90 -27.83
N LEU A 216 -9.78 -10.50 -26.61
CA LEU A 216 -10.21 -11.19 -25.39
C LEU A 216 -11.61 -10.74 -24.97
N ASP A 217 -12.35 -11.63 -24.30
CA ASP A 217 -13.58 -11.26 -23.60
C ASP A 217 -13.24 -10.25 -22.49
N SER A 218 -14.19 -9.36 -22.17
CA SER A 218 -14.00 -8.40 -21.07
C SER A 218 -15.26 -8.22 -20.24
N VAL A 219 -15.09 -7.80 -18.99
CA VAL A 219 -16.19 -7.40 -18.11
C VAL A 219 -15.87 -6.10 -17.40
N ASP A 220 -16.87 -5.22 -17.34
CA ASP A 220 -16.76 -3.89 -16.76
C ASP A 220 -17.59 -3.78 -15.48
N PHE A 221 -16.97 -3.31 -14.41
CA PHE A 221 -17.60 -2.86 -13.18
C PHE A 221 -17.47 -1.34 -13.13
N ARG A 222 -18.50 -0.60 -13.54
CA ARG A 222 -18.49 0.89 -13.61
C ARG A 222 -19.73 1.58 -13.07
N VAL A 223 -19.53 2.70 -12.39
CA VAL A 223 -20.63 3.65 -12.15
C VAL A 223 -21.10 4.23 -13.48
N SER A 224 -22.35 4.69 -13.54
CA SER A 224 -22.97 5.10 -14.80
C SER A 224 -23.61 6.48 -14.62
N ASN A 225 -23.03 7.49 -15.27
CA ASN A 225 -23.50 8.88 -15.19
C ASN A 225 -23.68 9.38 -13.74
N TYR A 226 -22.77 8.99 -12.84
CA TYR A 226 -22.81 9.42 -11.45
C TYR A 226 -22.54 10.92 -11.38
N ARG A 227 -23.43 11.67 -10.72
CA ARG A 227 -23.25 13.09 -10.49
C ARG A 227 -22.37 13.26 -9.25
N VAL A 228 -21.08 13.50 -9.47
CA VAL A 228 -20.13 13.71 -8.39
C VAL A 228 -20.53 14.98 -7.62
N PRO A 229 -20.73 14.88 -6.30
CA PRO A 229 -21.05 16.05 -5.49
C PRO A 229 -19.93 17.08 -5.46
N SER A 230 -20.28 18.31 -5.08
CA SER A 230 -19.29 19.39 -4.88
C SER A 230 -18.65 19.37 -3.48
N GLU A 231 -18.91 18.34 -2.67
CA GLU A 231 -18.16 18.15 -1.43
C GLU A 231 -16.68 17.97 -1.73
N GLU A 232 -15.84 18.33 -0.75
CA GLU A 232 -14.38 18.25 -0.89
C GLU A 232 -13.89 16.81 -1.03
N SER A 233 -14.57 15.86 -0.38
CA SER A 233 -14.30 14.43 -0.50
C SER A 233 -15.62 13.67 -0.49
N ASN A 234 -15.74 12.70 -1.39
CA ASN A 234 -16.91 11.85 -1.52
C ASN A 234 -16.50 10.41 -1.83
N TYR A 235 -17.11 9.45 -1.14
CA TYR A 235 -16.94 8.02 -1.37
C TYR A 235 -18.26 7.45 -1.86
N TYR A 236 -18.29 6.93 -3.08
CA TYR A 236 -19.47 6.34 -3.69
C TYR A 236 -19.25 4.86 -3.96
N CYS A 237 -20.26 4.07 -3.60
CA CYS A 237 -20.22 2.62 -3.70
C CYS A 237 -21.34 2.12 -4.61
N LYS A 238 -21.00 1.23 -5.52
CA LYS A 238 -21.96 0.53 -6.41
C LYS A 238 -21.81 -0.97 -6.27
N VAL A 239 -22.93 -1.67 -6.12
CA VAL A 239 -22.95 -3.12 -5.90
C VAL A 239 -23.31 -3.85 -7.19
N TYR A 240 -22.59 -4.94 -7.47
CA TYR A 240 -22.81 -5.80 -8.62
C TYR A 240 -23.07 -7.22 -8.17
N LYS A 241 -24.00 -7.88 -8.86
CA LYS A 241 -24.05 -9.34 -8.92
C LYS A 241 -23.03 -9.81 -9.97
N SER A 242 -22.41 -10.94 -9.72
CA SER A 242 -21.47 -11.55 -10.66
C SER A 242 -22.13 -11.68 -12.03
N PRO A 243 -21.46 -11.23 -13.10
CA PRO A 243 -22.01 -11.31 -14.44
C PRO A 243 -22.42 -12.74 -14.79
N ALA A 244 -23.60 -12.90 -15.42
CA ALA A 244 -24.17 -14.21 -15.74
C ALA A 244 -23.27 -15.04 -16.67
N GLN A 245 -22.34 -14.43 -17.41
CA GLN A 245 -21.36 -15.14 -18.23
C GLN A 245 -20.26 -15.88 -17.44
N PHE A 246 -20.18 -15.71 -16.11
CA PHE A 246 -19.17 -16.32 -15.26
C PHE A 246 -19.75 -17.33 -14.26
N LEU A 247 -20.66 -18.19 -14.74
CA LEU A 247 -21.16 -19.34 -13.97
C LEU A 247 -20.05 -20.35 -13.66
N THR A 248 -19.06 -20.46 -14.55
CA THR A 248 -17.84 -21.24 -14.32
C THR A 248 -16.67 -20.31 -14.07
N LYS A 249 -15.68 -20.80 -13.32
CA LYS A 249 -14.46 -20.06 -13.03
C LYS A 249 -13.72 -19.70 -14.32
N ARG A 250 -13.33 -18.43 -14.46
CA ARG A 250 -12.46 -17.90 -15.51
C ARG A 250 -11.33 -17.11 -14.86
N HIS A 251 -10.22 -16.92 -15.57
CA HIS A 251 -9.13 -16.05 -15.10
C HIS A 251 -9.12 -14.75 -15.89
N ALA A 252 -9.19 -13.63 -15.18
CA ALA A 252 -8.71 -12.38 -15.73
C ALA A 252 -7.18 -12.44 -15.82
N VAL A 253 -6.63 -11.96 -16.93
CA VAL A 253 -5.19 -11.93 -17.22
C VAL A 253 -4.60 -10.52 -17.15
N ALA A 254 -5.47 -9.52 -17.10
CA ALA A 254 -5.14 -8.13 -16.88
C ALA A 254 -6.38 -7.38 -16.38
N HIS A 255 -6.16 -6.23 -15.76
CA HIS A 255 -7.22 -5.27 -15.50
C HIS A 255 -6.88 -3.90 -16.10
N LYS A 256 -7.92 -3.10 -16.37
CA LYS A 256 -7.81 -1.71 -16.79
C LYS A 256 -8.72 -0.83 -15.96
N VAL A 257 -8.18 0.27 -15.46
CA VAL A 257 -8.95 1.35 -14.85
C VAL A 257 -9.53 2.24 -15.94
N LEU A 258 -10.83 2.47 -15.84
CA LEU A 258 -11.63 3.22 -16.79
C LEU A 258 -12.01 4.54 -16.14
N ILE A 259 -11.24 5.60 -16.40
CA ILE A 259 -11.52 6.95 -15.91
C ILE A 259 -11.76 7.86 -17.11
N ASP A 260 -12.84 8.63 -17.06
CA ASP A 260 -13.09 9.66 -18.08
C ASP A 260 -12.01 10.73 -17.96
N SER A 261 -11.35 11.08 -19.07
CA SER A 261 -10.24 12.05 -19.05
C SER A 261 -10.63 13.39 -18.44
N ALA A 262 -11.90 13.77 -18.59
CA ALA A 262 -12.48 14.97 -17.99
C ALA A 262 -12.56 14.93 -16.45
N ASN A 263 -12.49 13.76 -15.80
CA ASN A 263 -12.61 13.57 -14.35
C ASN A 263 -11.37 12.97 -13.69
N ARG A 264 -10.27 12.85 -14.42
CA ARG A 264 -9.00 12.32 -13.89
C ARG A 264 -8.41 13.19 -12.77
N ASP A 265 -8.83 14.46 -12.67
CA ASP A 265 -8.50 15.34 -11.55
C ASP A 265 -9.33 15.09 -10.28
N LEU A 266 -10.40 14.28 -10.36
CA LEU A 266 -11.29 13.98 -9.23
C LEU A 266 -11.06 12.58 -8.66
N VAL A 267 -10.83 11.58 -9.50
CA VAL A 267 -10.72 10.18 -9.05
C VAL A 267 -9.39 9.99 -8.33
N HIS A 268 -9.42 9.90 -7.00
CA HIS A 268 -8.22 9.77 -6.18
C HIS A 268 -7.79 8.30 -6.01
N HIS A 269 -8.76 7.41 -5.76
CA HIS A 269 -8.55 5.97 -5.80
C HIS A 269 -9.88 5.23 -6.05
N LEU A 270 -9.78 3.97 -6.44
CA LEU A 270 -10.90 3.04 -6.51
C LEU A 270 -10.50 1.68 -5.94
N VAL A 271 -11.48 0.97 -5.41
CA VAL A 271 -11.34 -0.39 -4.91
C VAL A 271 -12.52 -1.21 -5.41
N LEU A 272 -12.25 -2.35 -6.02
CA LEU A 272 -13.27 -3.36 -6.26
C LEU A 272 -13.13 -4.42 -5.17
N TYR A 273 -14.18 -4.70 -4.42
CA TYR A 273 -14.24 -5.78 -3.44
C TYR A 273 -15.00 -6.98 -4.01
N GLU A 274 -14.67 -8.19 -3.54
CA GLU A 274 -15.36 -9.45 -3.86
C GLU A 274 -16.01 -10.02 -2.59
N CYS A 275 -17.29 -10.39 -2.66
CA CYS A 275 -18.00 -11.04 -1.57
C CYS A 275 -18.48 -12.45 -1.91
N ASP A 276 -18.44 -13.30 -0.89
CA ASP A 276 -19.27 -14.50 -0.83
C ASP A 276 -20.74 -14.11 -0.63
N PRO A 277 -21.71 -14.77 -1.29
CA PRO A 277 -23.13 -14.54 -1.05
C PRO A 277 -23.55 -14.66 0.43
N ALA A 278 -22.87 -15.48 1.23
CA ALA A 278 -23.13 -15.58 2.67
C ALA A 278 -22.80 -14.29 3.46
N ALA A 279 -22.02 -13.39 2.86
CA ALA A 279 -21.64 -12.10 3.45
C ALA A 279 -22.63 -10.97 3.15
N VAL A 280 -23.69 -11.23 2.36
CA VAL A 280 -24.73 -10.27 1.99
C VAL A 280 -25.98 -10.54 2.83
N PHE A 281 -26.34 -9.59 3.70
CA PHE A 281 -27.43 -9.75 4.67
C PHE A 281 -28.83 -9.73 4.04
N ASP A 282 -29.02 -8.93 2.98
CA ASP A 282 -30.25 -8.81 2.21
C ASP A 282 -29.90 -8.44 0.76
N ASP A 283 -30.16 -9.35 -0.18
CA ASP A 283 -29.85 -9.17 -1.60
C ASP A 283 -31.03 -8.62 -2.43
N THR A 284 -32.16 -8.34 -1.78
CA THR A 284 -33.38 -7.84 -2.43
C THR A 284 -33.36 -6.33 -2.67
N ASN A 285 -32.63 -5.58 -1.83
CA ASN A 285 -32.49 -4.12 -1.90
C ASN A 285 -31.05 -3.69 -1.53
N LEU A 286 -30.08 -3.99 -2.40
CA LEU A 286 -28.72 -3.47 -2.26
C LEU A 286 -28.66 -2.05 -2.84
N PRO A 287 -28.38 -1.01 -2.04
CA PRO A 287 -28.33 0.36 -2.53
C PRO A 287 -27.02 0.65 -3.26
N ASP A 288 -27.10 1.43 -4.33
CA ASP A 288 -25.97 2.13 -4.93
C ASP A 288 -25.96 3.56 -4.37
N ASP A 289 -25.08 3.86 -3.43
CA ASP A 289 -25.13 5.10 -2.64
C ASP A 289 -23.74 5.51 -2.12
N VAL A 290 -23.68 6.61 -1.35
CA VAL A 290 -22.53 6.92 -0.50
C VAL A 290 -22.14 5.68 0.30
N CYS A 291 -20.85 5.39 0.35
CA CYS A 291 -20.37 4.11 0.86
C CYS A 291 -20.85 3.80 2.27
N ASP A 292 -20.96 4.80 3.16
CA ASP A 292 -21.49 4.67 4.53
C ASP A 292 -22.86 3.97 4.59
N ASN A 293 -23.74 4.23 3.62
CA ASN A 293 -25.06 3.59 3.56
C ASN A 293 -24.96 2.15 3.04
N VAL A 294 -24.07 1.92 2.07
CA VAL A 294 -23.84 0.59 1.48
C VAL A 294 -23.19 -0.35 2.51
N TYR A 295 -22.24 0.15 3.32
CA TYR A 295 -21.51 -0.60 4.35
C TYR A 295 -22.45 -1.39 5.28
N ALA A 296 -23.62 -0.85 5.64
CA ALA A 296 -24.58 -1.55 6.50
C ALA A 296 -25.06 -2.89 5.91
N HIS A 297 -25.06 -3.03 4.58
CA HIS A 297 -25.54 -4.21 3.87
C HIS A 297 -24.41 -5.17 3.46
N VAL A 298 -23.19 -4.66 3.31
CA VAL A 298 -22.06 -5.40 2.73
C VAL A 298 -20.77 -5.30 3.55
N HIS A 299 -20.82 -5.00 4.86
CA HIS A 299 -19.62 -4.75 5.67
C HIS A 299 -18.57 -5.88 5.59
N MET A 300 -19.01 -7.13 5.46
CA MET A 300 -18.13 -8.30 5.36
C MET A 300 -17.42 -8.39 3.99
N CYS A 301 -17.94 -7.72 2.96
CA CYS A 301 -17.34 -7.64 1.64
C CYS A 301 -16.09 -6.76 1.60
N MET A 302 -16.14 -5.63 2.30
CA MET A 302 -15.15 -4.54 2.15
C MET A 302 -13.82 -4.83 2.87
N SER A 303 -13.56 -6.10 3.14
CA SER A 303 -12.28 -6.64 3.64
C SER A 303 -11.55 -7.50 2.61
N ASN A 304 -12.22 -7.91 1.52
CA ASN A 304 -11.66 -8.78 0.49
C ASN A 304 -11.57 -8.03 -0.84
N SER A 305 -10.44 -7.38 -1.10
CA SER A 305 -10.21 -6.63 -2.33
C SER A 305 -9.99 -7.57 -3.52
N ALA A 306 -10.60 -7.21 -4.64
CA ALA A 306 -10.40 -7.80 -5.95
C ALA A 306 -9.37 -7.01 -6.77
N ILE A 307 -9.40 -5.68 -6.69
CA ILE A 307 -8.47 -4.74 -7.33
C ILE A 307 -8.39 -3.47 -6.47
N VAL A 308 -7.22 -2.83 -6.46
CA VAL A 308 -7.01 -1.49 -5.90
C VAL A 308 -6.25 -0.66 -6.91
N TRP A 309 -6.66 0.59 -7.09
CA TRP A 309 -5.93 1.58 -7.89
C TRP A 309 -5.97 2.94 -7.22
N ALA A 310 -4.90 3.72 -7.34
CA ALA A 310 -4.83 5.09 -6.87
C ALA A 310 -4.08 5.98 -7.88
N VAL A 311 -4.23 7.29 -7.74
CA VAL A 311 -3.51 8.28 -8.56
C VAL A 311 -2.02 7.98 -8.57
N GLY A 312 -1.44 7.92 -9.78
CA GLY A 312 -0.04 7.58 -10.02
C GLY A 312 0.22 6.10 -10.33
N GLY A 313 -0.78 5.23 -10.16
CA GLY A 313 -0.77 3.87 -10.69
C GLY A 313 -1.03 3.83 -12.20
N ASP A 314 -0.51 2.80 -12.87
CA ASP A 314 -0.80 2.55 -14.28
C ASP A 314 -2.28 2.24 -14.49
N ASP A 315 -2.83 2.67 -15.63
CA ASP A 315 -4.23 2.40 -15.97
C ASP A 315 -4.44 0.93 -16.34
N ILE A 316 -3.39 0.20 -16.71
CA ILE A 316 -3.46 -1.21 -17.13
C ILE A 316 -2.41 -2.00 -16.37
N GLU A 317 -2.83 -3.02 -15.62
CA GLU A 317 -1.94 -3.97 -14.97
C GLU A 317 -2.13 -5.34 -15.64
N GLU A 318 -1.04 -5.89 -16.16
CA GLU A 318 -1.00 -7.26 -16.67
C GLU A 318 -0.54 -8.22 -15.57
N PHE A 319 -1.23 -9.35 -15.46
CA PHE A 319 -0.86 -10.40 -14.50
C PHE A 319 0.15 -11.39 -15.09
N PRO A 320 1.01 -12.02 -14.27
CA PRO A 320 2.02 -12.99 -14.71
C PRO A 320 1.44 -14.16 -15.51
N GLU A 321 2.21 -14.72 -16.45
CA GLU A 321 1.73 -15.79 -17.33
C GLU A 321 1.20 -17.02 -16.57
N GLU A 322 1.74 -17.30 -15.38
CA GLU A 322 1.36 -18.39 -14.51
C GLU A 322 0.15 -18.11 -13.59
N ALA A 323 -0.27 -16.85 -13.44
CA ALA A 323 -1.29 -16.46 -12.46
C ALA A 323 -2.39 -15.57 -13.06
N GLY A 324 -3.65 -15.81 -12.69
CA GLY A 324 -4.79 -15.00 -13.12
C GLY A 324 -5.77 -14.73 -11.98
N TYR A 325 -6.47 -13.60 -12.03
CA TYR A 325 -7.47 -13.29 -11.01
C TYR A 325 -8.75 -14.11 -11.26
N PRO A 326 -9.19 -14.93 -10.29
CA PRO A 326 -10.32 -15.82 -10.50
C PRO A 326 -11.64 -15.05 -10.46
N ILE A 327 -12.35 -15.03 -11.58
CA ILE A 327 -13.68 -14.43 -11.73
C ILE A 327 -14.71 -15.54 -11.91
N GLY A 328 -15.86 -15.40 -11.23
CA GLY A 328 -16.93 -16.40 -11.24
C GLY A 328 -16.62 -17.64 -10.40
N GLY A 329 -17.22 -18.77 -10.77
CA GLY A 329 -17.06 -20.07 -10.11
C GLY A 329 -18.38 -20.68 -9.62
N ASP A 330 -18.30 -21.90 -9.08
CA ASP A 330 -19.45 -22.77 -8.73
C ASP A 330 -20.34 -22.26 -7.57
N LEU A 331 -20.10 -21.03 -7.09
CA LEU A 331 -21.00 -20.38 -6.13
C LEU A 331 -22.21 -19.82 -6.89
N PRO A 332 -23.43 -19.94 -6.33
CA PRO A 332 -24.65 -19.55 -7.03
C PRO A 332 -24.71 -18.06 -7.42
N VAL A 333 -24.12 -17.15 -6.63
CA VAL A 333 -23.95 -15.72 -6.96
C VAL A 333 -22.76 -15.14 -6.19
N LYS A 334 -21.71 -14.63 -6.86
CA LYS A 334 -20.72 -13.74 -6.21
C LYS A 334 -21.19 -12.28 -6.26
N TYR A 335 -20.79 -11.47 -5.29
CA TYR A 335 -21.06 -10.02 -5.31
C TYR A 335 -19.76 -9.24 -5.45
N TYR A 336 -19.83 -8.07 -6.06
CA TYR A 336 -18.73 -7.12 -6.11
C TYR A 336 -19.19 -5.75 -5.64
N VAL A 337 -18.33 -5.01 -4.96
CA VAL A 337 -18.60 -3.63 -4.54
C VAL A 337 -17.52 -2.75 -5.13
N LEU A 338 -17.89 -1.84 -6.02
CA LEU A 338 -16.98 -0.82 -6.54
C LEU A 338 -17.08 0.42 -5.65
N GLU A 339 -16.03 0.70 -4.90
CA GLU A 339 -15.82 1.93 -4.15
C GLU A 339 -14.95 2.89 -4.97
N ILE A 340 -15.39 4.15 -5.08
CA ILE A 340 -14.62 5.22 -5.72
C ILE A 340 -14.54 6.39 -4.76
N HIS A 341 -13.31 6.83 -4.48
CA HIS A 341 -13.06 8.05 -3.74
C HIS A 341 -12.78 9.20 -4.70
N TYR A 342 -13.65 10.20 -4.67
CA TYR A 342 -13.50 11.47 -5.35
C TYR A 342 -12.91 12.51 -4.40
N ASP A 343 -11.77 13.08 -4.77
CA ASP A 343 -11.17 14.25 -4.13
C ASP A 343 -11.45 15.49 -5.00
N ASN A 344 -12.28 16.41 -4.51
CA ASN A 344 -12.73 17.60 -5.22
C ASN A 344 -12.36 18.86 -4.43
N PRO A 345 -11.06 19.16 -4.26
CA PRO A 345 -10.60 20.28 -3.43
C PRO A 345 -11.10 21.64 -3.94
N ARG A 346 -11.40 21.72 -5.23
CA ARG A 346 -11.94 22.93 -5.90
C ARG A 346 -13.46 23.03 -5.83
N ARG A 347 -14.15 22.04 -5.26
CA ARG A 347 -15.62 21.98 -5.13
C ARG A 347 -16.34 22.24 -6.44
N THR A 348 -15.81 21.69 -7.52
CA THR A 348 -16.36 21.85 -8.87
C THR A 348 -17.76 21.24 -8.95
N LEU A 349 -18.66 21.91 -9.67
CA LEU A 349 -20.06 21.51 -9.83
C LEU A 349 -20.30 20.82 -11.17
N ASN A 350 -21.42 20.10 -11.28
CA ASN A 350 -21.93 19.50 -12.52
C ASN A 350 -20.96 18.51 -13.20
N ARG A 351 -20.15 17.82 -12.40
CA ARG A 351 -19.28 16.75 -12.86
C ARG A 351 -20.09 15.46 -12.96
N ILE A 352 -20.01 14.79 -14.11
CA ILE A 352 -20.67 13.51 -14.37
C ILE A 352 -19.56 12.52 -14.66
N ASP A 353 -19.57 11.41 -13.93
CA ASP A 353 -18.51 10.41 -13.97
C ASP A 353 -19.06 9.01 -14.26
N SER A 354 -18.28 8.23 -15.00
CA SER A 354 -18.58 6.81 -15.26
C SER A 354 -17.38 5.93 -14.92
N THR A 355 -16.62 6.22 -13.87
CA THR A 355 -15.39 5.49 -13.53
C THR A 355 -15.64 4.01 -13.18
N GLY A 356 -14.65 3.17 -13.43
CA GLY A 356 -14.62 1.81 -12.90
C GLY A 356 -13.46 0.98 -13.38
N VAL A 357 -13.64 -0.34 -13.41
CA VAL A 357 -12.60 -1.33 -13.74
C VAL A 357 -13.10 -2.28 -14.81
N ARG A 358 -12.23 -2.59 -15.77
CA ARG A 358 -12.39 -3.66 -16.75
C ARG A 358 -11.44 -4.80 -16.41
N PHE A 359 -11.92 -6.02 -16.48
CA PHE A 359 -11.06 -7.20 -16.54
C PHE A 359 -11.03 -7.76 -17.96
N TYR A 360 -9.84 -8.13 -18.42
CA TYR A 360 -9.65 -8.91 -19.66
C TYR A 360 -9.56 -10.39 -19.31
N ILE A 361 -10.42 -11.20 -19.91
CA ILE A 361 -10.58 -12.61 -19.56
C ILE A 361 -9.72 -13.47 -20.48
N GLY A 362 -8.87 -14.29 -19.87
CA GLY A 362 -8.04 -15.27 -20.56
C GLY A 362 -8.90 -16.34 -21.25
N LYS A 363 -8.34 -16.90 -22.32
CA LYS A 363 -8.94 -18.04 -23.04
C LYS A 363 -8.90 -19.32 -22.20
N GLU A 364 -7.82 -19.50 -21.45
CA GLU A 364 -7.57 -20.67 -20.61
C GLU A 364 -7.35 -20.25 -19.14
N LEU A 365 -7.53 -21.20 -18.23
CA LEU A 365 -7.14 -21.02 -16.84
C LEU A 365 -5.61 -21.06 -16.72
N ARG A 366 -5.05 -20.11 -15.96
CA ARG A 366 -3.64 -20.11 -15.57
C ARG A 366 -3.42 -21.04 -14.37
N GLN A 367 -2.16 -21.40 -14.13
CA GLN A 367 -1.77 -22.35 -13.09
C GLN A 367 -2.19 -21.92 -11.68
N TYR A 368 -2.10 -20.62 -11.39
CA TYR A 368 -2.36 -20.08 -10.06
C TYR A 368 -3.48 -19.03 -10.07
N ASP A 369 -4.20 -18.98 -8.95
CA ASP A 369 -5.14 -17.92 -8.65
C ASP A 369 -4.42 -16.74 -8.02
N LEU A 370 -4.77 -15.52 -8.41
CA LEU A 370 -4.35 -14.31 -7.72
C LEU A 370 -5.29 -13.99 -6.55
N GLY A 371 -4.70 -13.58 -5.44
CA GLY A 371 -5.38 -13.00 -4.29
C GLY A 371 -4.87 -11.60 -3.99
N PHE A 372 -5.60 -10.87 -3.16
CA PHE A 372 -5.15 -9.63 -2.55
C PHE A 372 -5.11 -9.77 -1.04
N LEU A 373 -4.09 -9.21 -0.41
CA LEU A 373 -3.83 -9.27 1.02
C LEU A 373 -3.68 -7.85 1.56
N SER A 374 -4.62 -7.42 2.39
CA SER A 374 -4.48 -6.20 3.17
C SER A 374 -3.63 -6.47 4.42
N PHE A 375 -2.40 -5.98 4.42
CA PHE A 375 -1.47 -6.04 5.55
C PHE A 375 -1.36 -4.67 6.22
N GLY A 376 -1.11 -4.58 7.52
CA GLY A 376 -0.84 -3.29 8.16
C GLY A 376 -1.60 -3.04 9.45
N THR A 377 -1.77 -1.77 9.79
CA THR A 377 -2.58 -1.30 10.92
C THR A 377 -3.98 -0.95 10.42
N GLY A 378 -4.98 -1.71 10.90
CA GLY A 378 -6.37 -1.57 10.45
C GLY A 378 -7.00 -0.20 10.76
N PRO A 379 -8.09 0.17 10.07
CA PRO A 379 -8.76 1.47 10.22
C PRO A 379 -9.68 1.48 11.45
N ASN A 380 -9.12 1.26 12.64
CA ASN A 380 -9.89 1.30 13.89
C ASN A 380 -9.08 1.87 15.07
N PRO A 381 -9.76 2.39 16.12
CA PRO A 381 -9.11 3.06 17.24
C PRO A 381 -8.14 2.19 18.06
N SER A 382 -8.34 0.86 18.10
CA SER A 382 -7.41 -0.04 18.80
C SER A 382 -6.16 -0.37 17.99
N SER A 383 -6.18 -0.08 16.69
CA SER A 383 -5.05 -0.29 15.79
C SER A 383 -4.16 0.95 15.76
N LEU A 384 -4.75 2.14 15.66
CA LEU A 384 -4.03 3.40 15.52
C LEU A 384 -4.64 4.53 16.36
N ALA A 385 -3.78 5.29 17.04
CA ALA A 385 -4.11 6.47 17.83
C ALA A 385 -2.87 7.37 17.93
N ILE A 386 -2.75 8.31 16.99
CA ILE A 386 -1.61 9.21 16.83
C ILE A 386 -1.82 10.43 17.74
N PRO A 387 -0.91 10.67 18.69
CA PRO A 387 -1.03 11.80 19.61
C PRO A 387 -0.84 13.14 18.87
N PRO A 388 -1.51 14.22 19.31
CA PRO A 388 -1.30 15.54 18.76
C PRO A 388 0.12 16.03 18.99
N GLN A 389 0.59 16.94 18.13
CA GLN A 389 1.90 17.60 18.22
C GLN A 389 3.14 16.69 18.15
N ALA A 390 2.98 15.38 17.94
CA ALA A 390 4.11 14.51 17.66
C ALA A 390 4.78 14.91 16.33
N ASN A 391 6.09 15.19 16.37
CA ASN A 391 6.86 15.52 15.17
C ASN A 391 7.01 14.31 14.24
N GLN A 392 7.11 13.12 14.82
CA GLN A 392 7.14 11.82 14.16
C GLN A 392 6.46 10.81 15.08
N PHE A 393 5.66 9.92 14.50
CA PHE A 393 5.02 8.81 15.21
C PHE A 393 5.16 7.57 14.33
N VAL A 394 5.85 6.55 14.83
CA VAL A 394 6.18 5.34 14.07
C VAL A 394 5.23 4.24 14.47
N VAL A 395 4.67 3.55 13.47
CA VAL A 395 3.74 2.45 13.69
C VAL A 395 4.20 1.26 12.88
N ASP A 396 4.77 0.29 13.59
CA ASP A 396 5.09 -0.99 12.99
C ASP A 396 3.84 -1.85 12.88
N SER A 397 3.76 -2.62 11.80
CA SER A 397 2.62 -3.50 11.53
C SER A 397 3.07 -4.93 11.32
N TYR A 398 2.19 -5.88 11.64
CA TYR A 398 2.60 -7.27 11.75
C TYR A 398 1.53 -8.30 11.38
N CYS A 399 2.00 -9.45 10.89
CA CYS A 399 1.18 -10.63 10.62
C CYS A 399 1.59 -11.78 11.54
N SER A 400 0.68 -12.22 12.41
CA SER A 400 1.01 -13.26 13.41
C SER A 400 1.38 -14.59 12.74
N PRO A 401 2.27 -15.41 13.34
CA PRO A 401 2.56 -16.76 12.87
C PRO A 401 1.32 -17.63 12.69
N ARG A 402 0.28 -17.44 13.53
CA ARG A 402 -1.01 -18.13 13.39
C ARG A 402 -1.74 -17.76 12.09
N ALA A 403 -1.58 -16.53 11.61
CA ALA A 403 -2.17 -16.10 10.35
C ALA A 403 -1.39 -16.68 9.15
N THR A 404 -0.07 -16.83 9.27
CA THR A 404 0.79 -17.35 8.21
C THR A 404 0.99 -18.86 8.23
N GLN A 405 0.56 -19.57 9.29
CA GLN A 405 0.77 -21.03 9.43
C GLN A 405 0.11 -21.88 8.32
N HIS A 406 -0.87 -21.32 7.62
CA HIS A 406 -1.60 -22.01 6.55
C HIS A 406 -1.01 -21.74 5.16
N LEU A 407 0.03 -20.90 5.07
CA LEU A 407 0.74 -20.69 3.81
C LEU A 407 1.44 -21.99 3.39
N PRO A 408 1.56 -22.26 2.09
CA PRO A 408 2.26 -23.43 1.59
C PRO A 408 3.74 -23.38 1.99
N GLU A 409 4.37 -24.55 2.14
CA GLU A 409 5.82 -24.64 2.47
C GLU A 409 6.70 -23.94 1.43
N SER A 410 6.25 -23.89 0.16
CA SER A 410 6.90 -23.14 -0.92
C SER A 410 6.74 -21.62 -0.83
N GLY A 411 5.94 -21.13 0.11
CA GLY A 411 5.57 -19.72 0.25
C GLY A 411 4.60 -19.21 -0.83
N ILE A 412 4.36 -17.90 -0.78
CA ILE A 412 3.59 -17.14 -1.77
C ILE A 412 4.51 -16.13 -2.46
N THR A 413 4.16 -15.75 -3.68
CA THR A 413 4.84 -14.70 -4.46
C THR A 413 4.02 -13.43 -4.38
N LEU A 414 4.63 -12.33 -3.92
CA LEU A 414 4.04 -11.00 -3.93
C LEU A 414 4.35 -10.32 -5.27
N LEU A 415 3.34 -9.71 -5.89
CA LEU A 415 3.45 -9.11 -7.22
C LEU A 415 3.47 -7.58 -7.18
N SER A 416 2.45 -7.01 -6.56
CA SER A 416 2.31 -5.57 -6.35
C SER A 416 2.02 -5.26 -4.90
N ALA A 417 2.39 -4.05 -4.48
CA ALA A 417 2.18 -3.55 -3.13
C ALA A 417 1.66 -2.11 -3.22
N PHE A 418 0.49 -1.87 -2.64
CA PHE A 418 -0.19 -0.59 -2.63
C PHE A 418 -0.21 -0.06 -1.19
N PRO A 419 0.77 0.78 -0.80
CA PRO A 419 0.71 1.46 0.48
C PRO A 419 -0.46 2.44 0.48
N HIS A 420 -1.21 2.45 1.57
CA HIS A 420 -2.37 3.30 1.76
C HIS A 420 -2.35 3.92 3.16
N THR A 421 -2.29 5.24 3.17
CA THR A 421 -2.47 6.10 4.33
C THR A 421 -3.41 7.23 3.97
N HIS A 422 -3.95 7.90 4.97
CA HIS A 422 -4.59 9.20 4.84
C HIS A 422 -3.55 10.31 4.99
N LEU A 423 -3.95 11.44 5.59
CA LEU A 423 -3.27 12.72 5.46
C LEU A 423 -2.00 12.86 6.33
N GLN A 424 -1.75 11.97 7.29
CA GLN A 424 -0.59 12.04 8.20
C GLN A 424 0.50 11.01 7.89
N GLY A 425 0.19 10.00 7.09
CA GLY A 425 1.19 9.04 6.60
C GLY A 425 2.31 9.72 5.81
N LYS A 426 3.54 9.22 5.97
CA LYS A 426 4.74 9.70 5.30
C LYS A 426 5.63 8.56 4.85
#